data_AF-A0AAU5PFB4-F1
#
_entry.id   AF-A0AAU5PFB4-F1
#
_cell.length_a   1.000
_cell.length_b   1.000
_cell.length_c   1.000
_cell.angle_alpha   90.00
_cell.angle_beta   90.00
_cell.angle_gamma   90.00
#
_symmetry.space_group_name_H-M   'P 1'
#
loop_
_entity.id
_entity.type
_entity.pdbx_description
1 polymer ?
#
loop_
_entity_poly.entity_id
_entity_poly.type
_entity_poly.pdbx_seq_one_letter_code
_entity_poly.pdbx_strand_id
1 'polypeptide(L)'
;MAEEEHNEADARSFLSCAAEEARLLDLGNAADVPEARRARHLAHAPRRPLLEHASLPEEFFGPLMAAAVYDPDSSFCRWFVEPAVYTCGRRRVMTALLDYLRTGTDAEQAGAERAWYCAHVPLRADRSAAYAPGGSRNPAMDESHDLVDEWREALKRSSMRPGHLEV
;
A
#
# COMPACT_ATOMS: atom_id res chain seq x y z
N MET A 1 -7.26 35.78 -23.15
CA MET A 1 -5.98 35.05 -23.27
C MET A 1 -5.22 35.25 -21.96
N ALA A 2 -5.60 34.51 -20.94
CA ALA A 2 -4.83 34.34 -19.72
C ALA A 2 -4.78 32.83 -19.53
N GLU A 3 -3.61 32.29 -19.85
CA GLU A 3 -3.31 30.87 -19.85
C GLU A 3 -3.28 30.33 -18.42
N GLU A 4 -3.50 29.03 -18.35
CA GLU A 4 -3.72 28.21 -17.18
C GLU A 4 -2.49 28.18 -16.27
N GLU A 5 -2.68 28.51 -14.99
CA GLU A 5 -1.95 27.88 -13.89
C GLU A 5 -3.00 27.27 -12.96
N HIS A 6 -3.64 26.21 -13.45
CA HIS A 6 -4.35 25.30 -12.56
C HIS A 6 -3.26 24.51 -11.81
N ASN A 7 -3.22 24.73 -10.51
CA ASN A 7 -2.30 24.15 -9.55
C ASN A 7 -2.34 22.60 -9.61
N GLU A 8 -1.54 22.00 -10.50
CA GLU A 8 -1.22 20.57 -10.55
C GLU A 8 -0.08 20.23 -9.57
N ALA A 9 -0.08 20.87 -8.40
CA ALA A 9 0.77 20.49 -7.28
C ALA A 9 -0.01 19.50 -6.41
N ASP A 10 0.62 18.36 -6.10
CA ASP A 10 0.16 17.29 -5.21
C ASP A 10 -0.78 16.19 -5.75
N ALA A 11 -0.70 15.85 -7.05
CA ALA A 11 -1.07 14.49 -7.45
C ALA A 11 0.02 13.50 -6.98
N ARG A 12 -0.17 12.91 -5.79
CA ARG A 12 0.72 11.84 -5.29
C ARG A 12 0.86 10.75 -6.36
N SER A 13 2.08 10.48 -6.78
CA SER A 13 2.40 9.45 -7.79
C SER A 13 3.07 8.25 -7.14
N PHE A 14 3.04 7.10 -7.83
CA PHE A 14 3.78 5.91 -7.38
C PHE A 14 5.28 6.22 -7.19
N LEU A 15 5.87 7.00 -8.09
CA LEU A 15 7.28 7.38 -8.01
C LEU A 15 7.58 8.24 -6.77
N SER A 16 6.70 9.20 -6.43
CA SER A 16 6.88 10.00 -5.22
C SER A 16 6.75 9.17 -3.95
N CYS A 17 5.84 8.20 -3.92
CA CYS A 17 5.68 7.29 -2.77
C CYS A 17 6.89 6.37 -2.59
N ALA A 18 7.37 5.74 -3.68
CA ALA A 18 8.54 4.88 -3.65
C ALA A 18 9.83 5.63 -3.27
N ALA A 19 9.95 6.91 -3.66
CA ALA A 19 11.06 7.76 -3.28
C ALA A 19 11.03 8.17 -1.79
N GLU A 20 9.83 8.36 -1.21
CA GLU A 20 9.64 8.65 0.20
C GLU A 20 10.12 7.48 1.07
N GLU A 21 9.72 6.25 0.74
CA GLU A 21 10.19 5.03 1.42
C GLU A 21 11.71 4.85 1.34
N ALA A 22 12.28 5.00 0.15
CA ALA A 22 13.72 4.83 -0.05
C ALA A 22 14.54 5.85 0.76
N ARG A 23 14.04 7.08 0.94
CA ARG A 23 14.67 8.08 1.81
C ARG A 23 14.59 7.69 3.28
N LEU A 24 13.43 7.21 3.74
CA LEU A 24 13.26 6.79 5.12
C LEU A 24 14.18 5.61 5.50
N LEU A 25 14.55 4.77 4.52
CA LEU A 25 15.47 3.64 4.71
C LEU A 25 16.94 3.95 4.35
N ASP A 26 17.26 5.20 4.00
CA ASP A 26 18.60 5.64 3.56
C ASP A 26 19.16 4.83 2.36
N LEU A 27 18.27 4.44 1.42
CA LEU A 27 18.61 3.57 0.27
C LEU A 27 19.02 4.33 -1.00
N GLY A 28 19.27 5.64 -0.89
CA GLY A 28 19.63 6.50 -2.03
C GLY A 28 18.46 6.86 -2.95
N ASN A 29 18.70 7.77 -3.90
CA ASN A 29 17.66 8.44 -4.70
C ASN A 29 17.46 7.85 -6.13
N ALA A 30 18.13 6.74 -6.45
CA ALA A 30 18.09 6.07 -7.77
C ALA A 30 18.28 6.99 -8.99
N ALA A 31 19.06 8.08 -8.86
CA ALA A 31 19.26 9.07 -9.91
C ALA A 31 19.79 8.45 -11.23
N ASP A 32 20.60 7.40 -11.12
CA ASP A 32 21.25 6.71 -12.25
C ASP A 32 20.36 5.70 -12.97
N VAL A 33 19.14 5.45 -12.47
CA VAL A 33 18.19 4.52 -13.10
C VAL A 33 17.34 5.26 -14.13
N PRO A 34 17.04 4.67 -15.31
CA PRO A 34 16.10 5.26 -16.27
C PRO A 34 14.74 5.53 -15.64
N GLU A 35 14.13 6.69 -15.91
CA GLU A 35 12.89 7.15 -15.29
C GLU A 35 11.76 6.11 -15.31
N ALA A 36 11.57 5.45 -16.47
CA ALA A 36 10.60 4.37 -16.65
C ALA A 36 10.82 3.14 -15.73
N ARG A 37 11.98 3.03 -15.08
CA ARG A 37 12.35 1.95 -14.15
C ARG A 37 12.67 2.45 -12.74
N ARG A 38 12.77 3.77 -12.51
CA ARG A 38 13.12 4.36 -11.21
C ARG A 38 12.18 3.92 -10.11
N ALA A 39 10.88 4.05 -10.34
CA ALA A 39 9.88 3.67 -9.34
C ALA A 39 9.97 2.18 -8.97
N ARG A 40 10.22 1.30 -9.95
CA ARG A 40 10.42 -0.14 -9.73
C ARG A 40 11.71 -0.47 -8.98
N HIS A 41 12.79 0.24 -9.29
CA HIS A 41 14.07 0.05 -8.61
C HIS A 41 13.97 0.50 -7.14
N LEU A 42 13.37 1.67 -6.91
CA LEU A 42 13.11 2.22 -5.59
C LEU A 42 12.13 1.35 -4.79
N ALA A 43 11.16 0.70 -5.44
CA ALA A 43 10.23 -0.25 -4.81
C ALA A 43 10.89 -1.58 -4.40
N HIS A 44 11.89 -2.05 -5.16
CA HIS A 44 12.56 -3.31 -4.87
C HIS A 44 13.53 -3.22 -3.69
N ALA A 45 14.29 -2.13 -3.63
CA ALA A 45 15.31 -1.89 -2.61
C ALA A 45 14.81 -2.05 -1.15
N PRO A 46 13.64 -1.51 -0.76
CA PRO A 46 13.16 -1.54 0.63
C PRO A 46 12.57 -2.90 1.02
N ARG A 47 12.19 -3.75 0.06
CA ARG A 47 11.49 -5.03 0.32
C ARG A 47 12.22 -5.91 1.32
N ARG A 48 13.53 -6.14 1.14
CA ARG A 48 14.30 -7.02 2.04
C ARG A 48 14.46 -6.39 3.43
N PRO A 49 14.92 -5.14 3.57
CA PRO A 49 14.94 -4.44 4.86
C PRO A 49 13.60 -4.49 5.60
N LEU A 50 12.49 -4.16 4.93
CA LEU A 50 11.16 -4.12 5.56
C LEU A 50 10.70 -5.50 6.07
N LEU A 51 11.14 -6.60 5.45
CA LEU A 51 10.85 -7.96 5.92
C LEU A 51 11.78 -8.41 7.06
N GLU A 52 13.00 -7.88 7.14
CA GLU A 52 13.97 -8.19 8.19
C GLU A 52 13.65 -7.45 9.51
N HIS A 53 12.92 -6.33 9.45
CA HIS A 53 12.48 -5.61 10.63
C HIS A 53 11.23 -6.24 11.28
N ALA A 54 11.32 -6.55 12.57
CA ALA A 54 10.20 -7.08 13.36
C ALA A 54 9.09 -6.05 13.58
N SER A 55 9.42 -4.76 13.50
CA SER A 55 8.50 -3.62 13.62
C SER A 55 9.08 -2.44 12.84
N LEU A 56 8.21 -1.61 12.26
CA LEU A 56 8.59 -0.35 11.63
C LEU A 56 8.11 0.84 12.48
N PRO A 57 8.82 1.97 12.44
CA PRO A 57 8.30 3.23 12.99
C PRO A 57 6.98 3.62 12.31
N GLU A 58 6.09 4.26 13.07
CA GLU A 58 4.73 4.62 12.63
C GLU A 58 4.70 5.44 11.33
N GLU A 59 5.70 6.31 11.15
CA GLU A 59 5.87 7.18 9.97
C GLU A 59 6.04 6.43 8.65
N PHE A 60 6.42 5.15 8.68
CA PHE A 60 6.56 4.33 7.47
C PHE A 60 5.22 3.81 6.95
N PHE A 61 4.19 3.71 7.81
CA PHE A 61 2.94 3.07 7.43
C PHE A 61 2.21 3.82 6.31
N GLY A 62 2.09 5.15 6.42
CA GLY A 62 1.42 5.97 5.41
C GLY A 62 2.05 5.88 4.02
N PRO A 63 3.38 6.14 3.88
CA PRO A 63 4.10 5.97 2.63
C PRO A 63 3.98 4.56 2.05
N LEU A 64 4.08 3.53 2.90
CA LEU A 64 3.97 2.12 2.49
C LEU A 64 2.60 1.77 1.92
N MET A 65 1.53 2.25 2.56
CA MET A 65 0.18 2.08 2.05
C MET A 65 -0.07 2.87 0.77
N ALA A 66 0.45 4.11 0.69
CA ALA A 66 0.35 4.92 -0.52
C ALA A 66 1.07 4.26 -1.71
N ALA A 67 2.29 3.76 -1.52
CA ALA A 67 3.03 3.04 -2.55
C ALA A 67 2.27 1.78 -3.04
N ALA A 68 1.67 1.02 -2.12
CA ALA A 68 0.84 -0.13 -2.45
C ALA A 68 -0.38 0.22 -3.31
N VAL A 69 -1.06 1.33 -2.99
CA VAL A 69 -2.29 1.78 -3.67
C VAL A 69 -2.00 2.38 -5.03
N TYR A 70 -0.97 3.24 -5.13
CA TYR A 70 -0.63 3.90 -6.39
C TYR A 70 0.19 3.01 -7.34
N ASP A 71 0.60 1.80 -6.94
CA ASP A 71 1.34 0.89 -7.81
C ASP A 71 0.52 0.56 -9.09
N PRO A 72 1.03 0.93 -10.29
CA PRO A 72 0.35 0.65 -11.54
C PRO A 72 0.35 -0.84 -11.92
N ASP A 73 1.17 -1.67 -11.26
CA ASP A 73 1.32 -3.09 -11.57
C ASP A 73 0.76 -3.97 -10.44
N SER A 74 -0.34 -4.68 -10.75
CA SER A 74 -1.04 -5.56 -9.81
C SER A 74 -0.17 -6.68 -9.23
N SER A 75 0.92 -7.04 -9.90
CA SER A 75 1.83 -8.09 -9.43
C SER A 75 2.78 -7.59 -8.33
N PHE A 76 2.94 -6.27 -8.18
CA PHE A 76 3.94 -5.65 -7.33
C PHE A 76 3.36 -4.96 -6.09
N CYS A 77 2.02 -4.77 -5.99
CA CYS A 77 1.39 -4.34 -4.73
C CYS A 77 1.83 -5.15 -3.52
N ARG A 78 2.08 -6.45 -3.76
CA ARG A 78 2.51 -7.39 -2.72
C ARG A 78 3.83 -6.96 -2.08
N TRP A 79 4.70 -6.26 -2.79
CA TRP A 79 6.02 -5.87 -2.29
C TRP A 79 5.94 -4.87 -1.14
N PHE A 80 4.84 -4.11 -1.06
CA PHE A 80 4.58 -3.15 -0.01
C PHE A 80 3.57 -3.68 1.02
N VAL A 81 2.52 -4.34 0.55
CA VAL A 81 1.48 -4.91 1.41
C VAL A 81 2.01 -6.04 2.29
N GLU A 82 2.85 -6.93 1.75
CA GLU A 82 3.38 -8.06 2.52
C GLU A 82 4.22 -7.59 3.72
N PRO A 83 5.24 -6.71 3.56
CA PRO A 83 5.93 -6.14 4.72
C PRO A 83 5.03 -5.35 5.67
N ALA A 84 4.04 -4.60 5.16
CA ALA A 84 3.08 -3.88 5.99
C ALA A 84 2.29 -4.84 6.90
N VAL A 85 1.84 -5.98 6.38
CA VAL A 85 1.13 -6.98 7.19
C VAL A 85 2.06 -7.59 8.25
N TYR A 86 3.30 -7.93 7.88
CA TYR A 86 4.28 -8.48 8.83
C TYR A 86 4.56 -7.52 9.99
N THR A 87 4.76 -6.24 9.68
CA THR A 87 5.23 -5.24 10.65
C THR A 87 4.09 -4.55 11.41
N CYS A 88 2.98 -4.26 10.75
CA CYS A 88 1.92 -3.38 11.26
C CYS A 88 0.61 -4.11 11.61
N GLY A 89 0.37 -5.33 11.12
CA GLY A 89 -0.91 -6.03 11.33
C GLY A 89 -1.75 -6.12 10.08
N ARG A 90 -2.32 -7.31 9.80
CA ARG A 90 -3.31 -7.47 8.73
C ARG A 90 -4.50 -6.56 8.94
N ARG A 91 -5.01 -6.48 10.17
CA ARG A 91 -6.17 -5.67 10.52
C ARG A 91 -5.96 -4.21 10.14
N ARG A 92 -4.82 -3.65 10.54
CA ARG A 92 -4.46 -2.25 10.26
C ARG A 92 -4.31 -1.97 8.76
N VAL A 93 -3.64 -2.86 8.03
CA VAL A 93 -3.50 -2.76 6.56
C VAL A 93 -4.86 -2.79 5.89
N MET A 94 -5.73 -3.72 6.27
CA MET A 94 -7.08 -3.84 5.72
C MET A 94 -7.94 -2.62 6.05
N THR A 95 -7.85 -2.07 7.27
CA THR A 95 -8.55 -0.83 7.61
C THR A 95 -8.14 0.32 6.68
N ALA A 96 -6.83 0.51 6.46
CA ALA A 96 -6.35 1.56 5.55
C ALA A 96 -6.84 1.36 4.10
N LEU A 97 -6.81 0.14 3.59
CA LEU A 97 -7.33 -0.16 2.25
C LEU A 97 -8.83 0.08 2.14
N LEU A 98 -9.59 -0.27 3.18
CA LEU A 98 -11.02 -0.01 3.25
C LEU A 98 -11.33 1.50 3.27
N ASP A 99 -10.50 2.31 3.93
CA ASP A 99 -10.61 3.76 3.89
C ASP A 99 -10.35 4.30 2.48
N TYR A 100 -9.28 3.85 1.80
CA TYR A 100 -9.05 4.19 0.39
C TYR A 100 -10.22 3.80 -0.52
N LEU A 101 -10.84 2.64 -0.30
CA LEU A 101 -12.02 2.22 -1.06
C LEU A 101 -13.24 3.13 -0.82
N ARG A 102 -13.39 3.64 0.41
CA ARG A 102 -14.55 4.47 0.80
C ARG A 102 -14.41 5.92 0.37
N THR A 103 -13.23 6.50 0.55
CA THR A 103 -13.01 7.95 0.47
C THR A 103 -12.03 8.36 -0.62
N GLY A 104 -11.29 7.41 -1.20
CA GLY A 104 -10.30 7.69 -2.22
C GLY A 104 -10.90 8.09 -3.56
N THR A 105 -10.07 8.69 -4.39
CA THR A 105 -10.27 8.90 -5.84
C THR A 105 -10.44 7.58 -6.57
N ASP A 106 -10.92 7.60 -7.82
CA ASP A 106 -11.10 6.38 -8.63
C ASP A 106 -9.78 5.60 -8.79
N ALA A 107 -8.65 6.31 -8.91
CA ALA A 107 -7.32 5.70 -8.98
C ALA A 107 -6.93 5.01 -7.66
N GLU A 108 -7.21 5.64 -6.52
CA GLU A 108 -6.96 5.07 -5.20
C GLU A 108 -7.88 3.88 -4.90
N GLN A 109 -9.16 3.96 -5.27
CA GLN A 109 -10.10 2.86 -5.13
C GLN A 109 -9.65 1.64 -5.95
N ALA A 110 -9.33 1.85 -7.23
CA ALA A 110 -8.80 0.79 -8.09
C ALA A 110 -7.49 0.21 -7.54
N GLY A 111 -6.62 1.06 -6.97
CA GLY A 111 -5.39 0.67 -6.29
C GLY A 111 -5.63 -0.18 -5.05
N ALA A 112 -6.54 0.26 -4.18
CA ALA A 112 -6.93 -0.44 -2.97
C ALA A 112 -7.52 -1.82 -3.28
N GLU A 113 -8.33 -1.93 -4.34
CA GLU A 113 -8.87 -3.22 -4.78
C GLU A 113 -7.76 -4.21 -5.17
N ARG A 114 -6.74 -3.76 -5.90
CA ARG A 114 -5.58 -4.61 -6.24
C ARG A 114 -4.82 -5.02 -4.96
N ALA A 115 -4.54 -4.05 -4.08
CA ALA A 115 -3.80 -4.27 -2.84
C ALA A 115 -4.55 -5.14 -1.82
N TRP A 116 -5.89 -5.16 -1.85
CA TRP A 116 -6.71 -5.97 -0.95
C TRP A 116 -6.48 -7.47 -1.12
N TYR A 117 -6.27 -7.94 -2.35
CA TYR A 117 -5.89 -9.32 -2.60
C TYR A 117 -4.50 -9.63 -2.02
N CYS A 118 -3.56 -8.71 -2.22
CA CYS A 118 -2.23 -8.74 -1.62
C CYS A 118 -2.29 -8.74 -0.06
N ALA A 119 -3.36 -8.27 0.57
CA ALA A 119 -3.51 -8.25 2.03
C ALA A 119 -3.98 -9.58 2.62
N HIS A 120 -4.32 -10.59 1.82
CA HIS A 120 -4.79 -11.91 2.28
C HIS A 120 -3.71 -12.99 2.28
N VAL A 121 -2.45 -12.67 1.91
CA VAL A 121 -1.40 -13.69 1.83
C VAL A 121 -1.18 -14.38 3.18
N PRO A 122 -0.98 -15.72 3.17
CA PRO A 122 -0.61 -16.45 4.37
C PRO A 122 0.71 -15.94 4.94
N LEU A 123 0.72 -15.65 6.23
CA LEU A 123 1.91 -15.23 6.95
C LEU A 123 2.72 -16.46 7.32
N ARG A 124 4.03 -16.39 7.15
CA ARG A 124 4.93 -17.54 7.27
C ARG A 124 6.00 -17.30 8.32
N ALA A 125 6.23 -18.33 9.13
CA ALA A 125 7.23 -18.35 10.19
C ALA A 125 8.67 -18.11 9.69
N ASP A 126 9.00 -18.55 8.47
CA ASP A 126 10.34 -18.38 7.86
C ASP A 126 10.64 -16.95 7.41
N ARG A 127 9.62 -16.08 7.39
CA ARG A 127 9.71 -14.70 6.88
C ARG A 127 9.76 -13.64 7.97
N SER A 128 9.40 -13.97 9.20
CA SER A 128 9.46 -13.04 10.32
C SER A 128 9.49 -13.81 11.64
N ALA A 129 10.44 -13.46 12.51
CA ALA A 129 10.59 -14.05 13.83
C ALA A 129 9.33 -13.88 14.71
N ALA A 130 8.51 -12.84 14.45
CA ALA A 130 7.25 -12.62 15.15
C ALA A 130 6.23 -13.74 14.92
N TYR A 131 6.34 -14.47 13.79
CA TYR A 131 5.45 -15.56 13.39
C TYR A 131 6.10 -16.94 13.54
N ALA A 132 7.34 -17.01 14.02
CA ALA A 132 8.00 -18.28 14.33
C ALA A 132 7.35 -18.95 15.57
N PRO A 133 7.49 -20.29 15.73
CA PRO A 133 7.11 -20.95 16.97
C PRO A 133 7.78 -20.26 18.18
N GLY A 134 6.99 -19.73 19.12
CA GLY A 134 7.48 -18.95 20.26
C GLY A 134 7.59 -17.44 20.03
N GLY A 135 7.18 -16.94 18.85
CA GLY A 135 7.03 -15.51 18.57
C GLY A 135 5.96 -14.85 19.44
N SER A 136 6.12 -13.55 19.73
CA SER A 136 5.28 -12.78 20.65
C SER A 136 4.16 -11.99 19.98
N ARG A 137 3.74 -12.37 18.77
CA ARG A 137 2.76 -11.59 18.01
C ARG A 137 1.36 -11.70 18.61
N ASN A 138 0.72 -10.54 18.80
CA ASN A 138 -0.67 -10.45 19.26
C ASN A 138 -1.64 -10.87 18.14
N PRO A 139 -2.46 -11.93 18.32
CA PRO A 139 -3.42 -12.39 17.32
C PRO A 139 -4.44 -11.32 16.90
N ALA A 140 -4.79 -10.38 17.78
CA ALA A 140 -5.73 -9.30 17.49
C ALA A 140 -5.25 -8.37 16.36
N MET A 141 -3.94 -8.36 16.06
CA MET A 141 -3.39 -7.60 14.94
C MET A 141 -3.77 -8.18 13.57
N ASP A 142 -4.10 -9.47 13.52
CA ASP A 142 -4.36 -10.18 12.27
C ASP A 142 -5.82 -10.64 12.11
N GLU A 143 -6.65 -10.48 13.15
CA GLU A 143 -8.10 -10.71 13.11
C GLU A 143 -8.80 -9.66 12.22
N SER A 144 -9.47 -10.13 11.17
CA SER A 144 -9.98 -9.24 10.10
C SER A 144 -11.31 -9.68 9.49
N HIS A 145 -12.05 -10.62 10.10
CA HIS A 145 -13.30 -11.11 9.53
C HIS A 145 -14.35 -9.99 9.35
N ASP A 146 -14.47 -9.10 10.33
CA ASP A 146 -15.33 -7.92 10.28
C ASP A 146 -14.96 -6.99 9.11
N LEU A 147 -13.67 -6.77 8.88
CA LEU A 147 -13.19 -5.92 7.78
C LEU A 147 -13.50 -6.52 6.40
N VAL A 148 -13.52 -7.84 6.27
CA VAL A 148 -13.92 -8.53 5.03
C VAL A 148 -15.39 -8.28 4.70
N ASP A 149 -16.26 -8.29 5.71
CA ASP A 149 -17.68 -8.01 5.51
C ASP A 149 -17.90 -6.53 5.20
N GLU A 150 -17.22 -5.63 5.91
CA GLU A 150 -17.25 -4.19 5.61
C GLU A 150 -16.77 -3.87 4.20
N TRP A 151 -15.72 -4.54 3.73
CA TRP A 151 -15.21 -4.41 2.37
C TRP A 151 -16.23 -4.83 1.32
N ARG A 152 -16.91 -5.97 1.52
CA ARG A 152 -17.97 -6.44 0.62
C ARG A 152 -19.11 -5.43 0.53
N GLU A 153 -19.52 -4.86 1.65
CA GLU A 153 -20.56 -3.83 1.68
C GLU A 153 -20.12 -2.52 1.01
N ALA A 154 -18.85 -2.13 1.16
CA ALA A 154 -18.28 -0.97 0.48
C ALA A 154 -18.27 -1.16 -1.06
N LEU A 155 -17.85 -2.33 -1.55
CA LEU A 155 -17.87 -2.65 -2.98
C LEU A 155 -19.29 -2.60 -3.57
N LYS A 156 -20.29 -3.17 -2.86
CA LYS A 156 -21.70 -3.12 -3.29
C LYS A 156 -22.17 -1.67 -3.44
N ARG A 157 -21.86 -0.82 -2.45
CA ARG A 157 -22.22 0.61 -2.48
C ARG A 157 -21.50 1.34 -3.62
N SER A 158 -20.24 1.00 -3.91
CA SER A 158 -19.48 1.61 -5.00
C SER A 158 -20.04 1.23 -6.38
N SER A 159 -20.34 -0.05 -6.59
CA SER A 159 -20.97 -0.54 -7.84
C SER A 159 -22.40 -0.04 -8.06
N MET A 160 -23.07 0.47 -7.02
CA MET A 160 -24.39 1.09 -7.11
C MET A 160 -24.34 2.60 -7.35
N ARG A 161 -23.16 3.23 -7.43
CA ARG A 161 -23.05 4.63 -7.85
C ARG A 161 -23.41 4.73 -9.35
N PRO A 162 -24.42 5.51 -9.75
CA PRO A 162 -24.73 5.70 -11.16
C PRO A 162 -23.54 6.34 -11.85
N GLY A 163 -23.06 5.70 -12.92
CA GLY A 163 -21.96 6.22 -13.74
C GLY A 163 -22.28 7.62 -14.22
N HIS A 164 -21.32 8.53 -14.03
CA HIS A 164 -21.29 9.85 -14.66
C HIS A 164 -21.11 9.61 -16.17
N LEU A 165 -22.23 9.44 -16.87
CA LEU A 165 -22.29 9.44 -18.32
C LEU A 165 -22.90 10.78 -18.75
N GLU A 166 -22.08 11.83 -18.64
CA GLU A 166 -22.13 13.05 -19.46
C GLU A 166 -20.64 13.24 -19.84
N VAL A 167 -20.24 13.20 -21.12
CA VAL A 167 -20.72 13.96 -22.28
C VAL A 167 -20.47 13.17 -23.58
#